data_AF-A0A2D2AJ29-F1
#
_entry.id   AF-A0A2D2AJ29-F1
#
_cell.length_a   1.000
_cell.length_b   1.000
_cell.length_c   1.000
_cell.angle_alpha   90.00
_cell.angle_beta   90.00
_cell.angle_gamma   90.00
#
_symmetry.space_group_name_H-M   'P 1'
#
loop_
_entity.id
_entity.type
_entity.pdbx_description
1 polymer ?
#
loop_
_entity_poly.entity_id
_entity_poly.type
_entity_poly.pdbx_seq_one_letter_code
_entity_poly.pdbx_strand_id
1 'polypeptide(L)'
;MQNLPIDNINANKVIKSYFNLHFADNKFIGSKYISPKNRSLFLKKIFVSKIETKHTNSKIIITLYTINTEKNIVSKNYKKCSIFWENKLLNSFKKGWKKKIHEVSALIPKGQAKAHLAPVKNEELNASINNNASSIMNNQKKLLVSKYKLLTESLQCFNLYLRLYLSRHFKNSYFDKIDLLRKYQLNYYLNKLKFERNSYLAKLSTLLSKIFNNNIEFNIINLKSVSFNPDIFTEILSLKLRKPKPRGVINVINSLLKLAKLPVLNRIQEKASIIKSLDFTLWENVFSNFSLVSIMKENMVKASKQGSNSKALAALPSDENNISNIIFNSIKYKNLGGIRLEVKGRLTKRNRADRSVYKFKWKGGLKNIDSSFKSLSTVTYRGYYKPNVISSLSQSKRRVGSFAVKGWISGK
;
A
#
# COMPACT_ATOMS: atom_id res chain seq x y z
N MET A 1 -23.10 19.38 15.22
CA MET A 1 -23.47 18.19 14.42
C MET A 1 -24.14 18.51 13.08
N GLN A 2 -24.88 19.62 12.95
CA GLN A 2 -25.62 19.95 11.71
C GLN A 2 -24.74 20.08 10.46
N ASN A 3 -23.49 20.55 10.60
CA ASN A 3 -22.57 20.72 9.46
C ASN A 3 -21.89 19.43 8.99
N LEU A 4 -21.99 18.35 9.77
CA LEU A 4 -21.29 17.08 9.50
C LEU A 4 -21.54 16.49 8.10
N PRO A 5 -22.75 16.57 7.52
CA PRO A 5 -22.98 16.13 6.13
C PRO A 5 -22.16 16.94 5.10
N ILE A 6 -22.07 18.27 5.29
CA ILE A 6 -21.34 19.18 4.40
C ILE A 6 -19.83 18.94 4.56
N ASP A 7 -19.37 18.85 5.80
CA ASP A 7 -17.98 18.58 6.15
C ASP A 7 -17.52 17.24 5.56
N ASN A 8 -18.36 16.21 5.62
CA ASN A 8 -18.08 14.91 5.03
C ASN A 8 -17.98 14.99 3.49
N ILE A 9 -18.84 15.75 2.82
CA ILE A 9 -18.74 15.97 1.36
C ILE A 9 -17.43 16.68 1.00
N ASN A 10 -17.05 17.71 1.76
CA ASN A 10 -15.82 18.47 1.54
C ASN A 10 -14.57 17.62 1.81
N ALA A 11 -14.54 16.89 2.93
CA ALA A 11 -13.48 15.96 3.26
C ALA A 11 -13.29 14.88 2.18
N ASN A 12 -14.39 14.29 1.67
CA ASN A 12 -14.33 13.34 0.56
C ASN A 12 -13.68 13.94 -0.70
N LYS A 13 -13.98 15.20 -1.04
CA LYS A 13 -13.34 15.89 -2.18
C LYS A 13 -11.85 16.11 -1.95
N VAL A 14 -11.45 16.58 -0.77
CA VAL A 14 -10.05 16.82 -0.39
C VAL A 14 -9.25 15.52 -0.47
N ILE A 15 -9.76 14.45 0.15
CA ILE A 15 -9.14 13.13 0.15
C ILE A 15 -9.01 12.57 -1.27
N LYS A 16 -10.08 12.68 -2.07
CA LYS A 16 -10.03 12.25 -3.47
C LYS A 16 -8.97 13.04 -4.26
N SER A 17 -8.83 14.34 -4.01
CA SER A 17 -7.78 15.16 -4.62
C SER A 17 -6.38 14.71 -4.19
N TYR A 18 -6.18 14.48 -2.88
CA TYR A 18 -4.94 14.01 -2.29
C TYR A 18 -4.42 12.70 -2.92
N PHE A 19 -5.28 11.68 -3.05
CA PHE A 19 -4.86 10.42 -3.66
C PHE A 19 -4.59 10.55 -5.17
N ASN A 20 -5.17 11.56 -5.82
CA ASN A 20 -4.90 11.90 -7.23
C ASN A 20 -3.67 12.82 -7.42
N LEU A 21 -2.91 13.16 -6.36
CA LEU A 21 -1.68 13.94 -6.49
C LEU A 21 -0.72 13.30 -7.49
N HIS A 22 -0.13 14.14 -8.34
CA HIS A 22 0.81 13.77 -9.38
C HIS A 22 1.81 14.90 -9.53
N PHE A 23 3.06 14.57 -9.86
CA PHE A 23 4.09 15.58 -10.17
C PHE A 23 3.63 16.50 -11.32
N ALA A 24 3.80 17.81 -11.15
CA ALA A 24 3.36 18.82 -12.10
C ALA A 24 4.27 18.90 -13.34
N ASP A 25 5.58 18.78 -13.13
CA ASP A 25 6.58 19.15 -14.13
C ASP A 25 7.21 17.96 -14.85
N ASN A 26 7.53 18.18 -16.13
CA ASN A 26 8.32 17.28 -16.96
C ASN A 26 9.75 17.14 -16.43
N LYS A 27 10.25 18.12 -15.65
CA LYS A 27 11.63 18.23 -15.16
C LYS A 27 12.08 17.03 -14.32
N PHE A 28 11.13 16.40 -13.63
CA PHE A 28 11.37 15.24 -12.76
C PHE A 28 10.97 13.89 -13.37
N ILE A 29 10.12 13.91 -14.41
CA ILE A 29 9.47 12.70 -14.98
C ILE A 29 10.00 12.39 -16.39
N GLY A 30 10.64 13.35 -17.06
CA GLY A 30 11.11 13.21 -18.44
C GLY A 30 9.99 12.92 -19.45
N SER A 31 8.72 13.23 -19.13
CA SER A 31 7.58 13.04 -20.04
C SER A 31 6.91 14.35 -20.37
N LYS A 32 6.23 14.41 -21.52
CA LYS A 32 5.35 15.53 -21.91
C LYS A 32 4.29 15.80 -20.84
N TYR A 33 3.98 17.08 -20.64
CA TYR A 33 2.99 17.54 -19.66
C TYR A 33 1.64 16.87 -19.90
N ILE A 34 1.05 16.30 -18.86
CA ILE A 34 -0.25 15.67 -18.93
C ILE A 34 -1.28 16.66 -18.40
N SER A 35 -2.24 17.06 -19.23
CA SER A 35 -3.29 17.97 -18.80
C SER A 35 -4.15 17.37 -17.67
N PRO A 36 -4.65 18.18 -16.72
CA PRO A 36 -5.55 17.70 -15.65
C PRO A 36 -6.78 16.96 -16.20
N LYS A 37 -7.29 17.40 -17.36
CA LYS A 37 -8.40 16.75 -18.07
C LYS A 37 -8.07 15.30 -18.44
N ASN A 38 -6.88 15.06 -18.99
CA ASN A 38 -6.43 13.71 -19.35
C ASN A 38 -6.11 12.87 -18.11
N ARG A 39 -5.47 13.46 -17.09
CA ARG A 39 -5.21 12.79 -15.79
C ARG A 39 -6.50 12.28 -15.14
N SER A 40 -7.58 13.06 -15.21
CA SER A 40 -8.88 12.68 -14.64
C SER A 40 -9.50 11.42 -15.25
N LEU A 41 -9.06 11.00 -16.45
CA LEU A 41 -9.55 9.82 -17.17
C LEU A 41 -8.67 8.58 -16.93
N PHE A 42 -7.59 8.69 -16.17
CA PHE A 42 -6.70 7.58 -15.90
C PHE A 42 -7.37 6.51 -15.03
N LEU A 43 -7.19 5.26 -15.46
CA LEU A 43 -7.61 4.08 -14.70
C LEU A 43 -6.48 3.55 -13.81
N LYS A 44 -5.22 3.87 -14.14
CA LYS A 44 -4.03 3.50 -13.36
C LYS A 44 -3.81 4.58 -12.31
N LYS A 45 -4.53 4.47 -11.19
CA LYS A 45 -4.43 5.38 -10.06
C LYS A 45 -4.89 4.71 -8.77
N ILE A 46 -4.76 5.41 -7.66
CA ILE A 46 -5.34 5.00 -6.38
C ILE A 46 -6.81 5.39 -6.39
N PHE A 47 -7.68 4.40 -6.18
CA PHE A 47 -9.11 4.64 -5.95
C PHE A 47 -9.42 4.56 -4.47
N VAL A 48 -10.40 5.33 -4.06
CA VAL A 48 -10.75 5.61 -2.67
C VAL A 48 -12.26 5.55 -2.54
N SER A 49 -12.77 4.88 -1.51
CA SER A 49 -14.19 4.89 -1.17
C SER A 49 -14.60 6.22 -0.54
N LYS A 50 -15.89 6.40 -0.27
CA LYS A 50 -16.32 7.42 0.68
C LYS A 50 -15.75 7.13 2.06
N ILE A 51 -15.57 8.18 2.85
CA ILE A 51 -15.06 8.06 4.21
C ILE A 51 -16.13 7.64 5.19
N GLU A 52 -15.69 6.89 6.19
CA GLU A 52 -16.45 6.57 7.39
C GLU A 52 -15.74 7.21 8.58
N THR A 53 -16.45 8.05 9.33
CA THR A 53 -15.88 8.78 10.46
C THR A 53 -16.41 8.21 11.78
N LYS A 54 -15.51 7.96 12.72
CA LYS A 54 -15.85 7.70 14.13
C LYS A 54 -15.43 8.92 14.94
N HIS A 55 -16.39 9.59 15.55
CA HIS A 55 -16.16 10.80 16.34
C HIS A 55 -16.03 10.43 17.82
N THR A 56 -14.95 10.89 18.46
CA THR A 56 -14.82 10.93 19.92
C THR A 56 -14.64 12.39 20.36
N ASN A 57 -14.69 12.65 21.66
CA ASN A 57 -14.47 13.99 22.20
C ASN A 57 -13.07 14.53 21.87
N SER A 58 -12.07 13.64 21.76
CA SER A 58 -10.67 14.03 21.54
C SER A 58 -10.21 13.93 20.08
N LYS A 59 -10.77 13.01 19.30
CA LYS A 59 -10.28 12.72 17.95
C LYS A 59 -11.36 12.18 17.02
N ILE A 60 -11.03 12.16 15.73
CA ILE A 60 -11.85 11.56 14.67
C ILE A 60 -11.02 10.50 13.98
N ILE A 61 -11.53 9.27 13.97
CA ILE A 61 -10.92 8.17 13.24
C ILE A 61 -11.61 8.07 11.88
N ILE A 62 -10.86 8.39 10.82
CA ILE A 62 -11.32 8.31 9.43
C ILE A 62 -10.93 6.94 8.88
N THR A 63 -11.94 6.10 8.64
CA THR A 63 -11.77 4.82 7.94
C THR A 63 -11.97 5.00 6.45
N LEU A 64 -11.07 4.43 5.66
CA LEU A 64 -11.03 4.65 4.23
C LEU A 64 -10.57 3.39 3.49
N TYR A 65 -11.37 2.93 2.54
CA TYR A 65 -11.02 1.80 1.69
C TYR A 65 -10.30 2.28 0.44
N THR A 66 -9.13 1.72 0.16
CA THR A 66 -8.32 2.04 -1.02
C THR A 66 -8.10 0.84 -1.91
N ILE A 67 -7.93 1.09 -3.21
CA ILE A 67 -7.32 0.12 -4.11
C ILE A 67 -6.27 0.80 -4.97
N ASN A 68 -5.05 0.29 -4.91
CA ASN A 68 -3.91 0.87 -5.58
C ASN A 68 -3.58 0.09 -6.86
N THR A 69 -4.20 0.49 -7.97
CA THR A 69 -4.00 -0.17 -9.27
C THR A 69 -2.64 0.16 -9.90
N GLU A 70 -2.00 1.24 -9.43
CA GLU A 70 -0.73 1.75 -9.95
C GLU A 70 0.48 1.06 -9.32
N LYS A 71 0.41 0.68 -8.04
CA LYS A 71 1.52 0.13 -7.23
C LYS A 71 2.32 -0.95 -7.96
N ASN A 72 1.64 -1.98 -8.46
CA ASN A 72 2.29 -3.12 -9.09
C ASN A 72 2.99 -2.76 -10.41
N ILE A 73 2.48 -1.78 -11.15
CA ILE A 73 3.07 -1.35 -12.42
C ILE A 73 4.31 -0.52 -12.13
N VAL A 74 4.19 0.45 -11.22
CA VAL A 74 5.28 1.35 -10.87
C VAL A 74 6.42 0.58 -10.19
N SER A 75 6.11 -0.35 -9.28
CA SER A 75 7.12 -1.17 -8.63
C SER A 75 7.85 -2.09 -9.62
N LYS A 76 7.13 -2.73 -10.56
CA LYS A 76 7.75 -3.55 -11.61
C LYS A 76 8.65 -2.74 -12.52
N ASN A 77 8.20 -1.56 -12.96
CA ASN A 77 8.99 -0.69 -13.82
C ASN A 77 10.25 -0.20 -13.10
N TYR A 78 10.13 0.20 -11.84
CA TYR A 78 11.28 0.61 -11.02
C TYR A 78 12.28 -0.53 -10.83
N LYS A 79 11.83 -1.72 -10.40
CA LYS A 79 12.71 -2.89 -10.19
C LYS A 79 13.44 -3.32 -11.46
N LYS A 80 12.74 -3.35 -12.60
CA LYS A 80 13.36 -3.68 -13.90
C LYS A 80 14.48 -2.69 -14.24
N CYS A 81 14.24 -1.40 -14.05
CA CYS A 81 15.24 -0.38 -14.30
C CYS A 81 16.38 -0.41 -13.27
N SER A 82 16.10 -0.64 -11.98
CA SER A 82 17.13 -0.69 -10.95
C SER A 82 18.08 -1.86 -11.16
N ILE A 83 17.57 -3.07 -11.43
CA ILE A 83 18.39 -4.26 -11.70
C ILE A 83 19.25 -4.06 -12.95
N PHE A 84 18.67 -3.51 -14.02
CA PHE A 84 19.43 -3.18 -15.23
C PHE A 84 20.59 -2.23 -14.92
N TRP A 85 20.33 -1.23 -14.09
CA TRP A 85 21.33 -0.25 -13.69
C TRP A 85 22.39 -0.82 -12.78
N GLU A 86 22.02 -1.57 -11.74
CA GLU A 86 22.97 -2.25 -10.84
C GLU A 86 23.93 -3.12 -11.65
N ASN A 87 23.42 -4.00 -12.51
CA ASN A 87 24.24 -4.88 -13.34
C ASN A 87 25.12 -4.11 -14.31
N LYS A 88 24.58 -3.10 -14.99
CA LYS A 88 25.34 -2.34 -15.99
C LYS A 88 26.43 -1.48 -15.36
N LEU A 89 26.11 -0.83 -14.24
CA LEU A 89 26.99 0.05 -13.50
C LEU A 89 28.11 -0.77 -12.84
N LEU A 90 27.80 -1.88 -12.16
CA LEU A 90 28.80 -2.83 -11.66
C LEU A 90 29.71 -3.34 -12.77
N ASN A 91 29.16 -3.72 -13.93
CA ASN A 91 29.97 -4.19 -15.06
C ASN A 91 30.84 -3.09 -15.68
N SER A 92 30.33 -1.85 -15.79
CA SER A 92 31.13 -0.72 -16.28
C SER A 92 32.23 -0.33 -15.30
N PHE A 93 31.93 -0.34 -13.98
CA PHE A 93 32.93 -0.10 -12.94
C PHE A 93 34.01 -1.19 -12.95
N LYS A 94 33.64 -2.48 -13.01
CA LYS A 94 34.60 -3.60 -13.13
C LYS A 94 35.49 -3.46 -14.37
N LYS A 95 34.91 -3.12 -15.54
CA LYS A 95 35.69 -2.91 -16.78
C LYS A 95 36.62 -1.69 -16.68
N GLY A 96 36.14 -0.57 -16.13
CA GLY A 96 36.94 0.63 -15.92
C GLY A 96 38.08 0.43 -14.93
N TRP A 97 37.83 -0.27 -13.82
CA TRP A 97 38.86 -0.67 -12.86
C TRP A 97 39.90 -1.59 -13.48
N LYS A 98 39.49 -2.61 -14.24
CA LYS A 98 40.43 -3.48 -14.96
C LYS A 98 41.33 -2.71 -15.92
N LYS A 99 40.78 -1.74 -16.68
CA LYS A 99 41.56 -0.89 -17.58
C LYS A 99 42.57 -0.01 -16.82
N LYS A 100 42.13 0.65 -15.75
CA LYS A 100 43.02 1.47 -14.91
C LYS A 100 44.11 0.66 -14.22
N ILE A 101 43.79 -0.54 -13.73
CA ILE A 101 44.79 -1.46 -13.17
C ILE A 101 45.78 -1.87 -14.26
N HIS A 102 45.32 -2.16 -15.48
CA HIS A 102 46.20 -2.45 -16.60
C HIS A 102 47.11 -1.28 -16.97
N GLU A 103 46.58 -0.06 -17.05
CA GLU A 103 47.36 1.17 -17.30
C GLU A 103 48.41 1.40 -16.19
N VAL A 104 48.04 1.26 -14.92
CA VAL A 104 48.98 1.37 -13.79
C VAL A 104 50.02 0.25 -13.82
N SER A 105 49.63 -0.98 -14.11
CA SER A 105 50.56 -2.12 -14.23
C SER A 105 51.51 -2.02 -15.42
N ALA A 106 51.12 -1.30 -16.48
CA ALA A 106 51.96 -1.03 -17.64
C ALA A 106 52.95 0.12 -17.39
N LEU A 107 52.63 1.03 -16.47
CA LEU A 107 53.51 2.12 -16.02
C LEU A 107 54.53 1.69 -14.96
N ILE A 108 54.34 0.52 -14.33
CA ILE A 108 55.35 -0.08 -13.44
C ILE A 108 56.40 -0.77 -14.33
N PRO A 109 57.66 -0.29 -14.38
CA PRO A 109 58.69 -0.95 -15.15
C PRO A 109 58.91 -2.35 -14.58
N LYS A 110 58.89 -3.37 -15.44
CA LYS A 110 59.06 -4.80 -15.08
C LYS A 110 60.47 -5.16 -14.57
N GLY A 111 61.21 -4.21 -13.99
CA GLY A 111 62.66 -4.32 -13.77
C GLY A 111 63.20 -4.10 -12.36
N GLN A 112 62.40 -3.92 -11.30
CA GLN A 112 62.95 -3.67 -9.94
C GLN A 112 62.19 -4.37 -8.80
N ALA A 113 61.94 -5.68 -8.92
CA ALA A 113 61.36 -6.48 -7.84
C ALA A 113 62.24 -7.67 -7.42
N LYS A 114 63.57 -7.50 -7.45
CA LYS A 114 64.54 -8.44 -6.89
C LYS A 114 65.75 -7.68 -6.32
N ALA A 115 65.63 -7.12 -5.12
CA ALA A 115 66.75 -6.94 -4.20
C ALA A 115 66.25 -6.44 -2.84
N HIS A 116 66.85 -6.97 -1.77
CA HIS A 116 66.75 -6.55 -0.38
C HIS A 116 65.59 -7.13 0.47
N LEU A 117 65.67 -8.44 0.68
CA LEU A 117 65.46 -9.02 2.02
C LEU A 117 66.79 -9.62 2.49
N ALA A 118 67.48 -8.95 3.43
CA ALA A 118 68.42 -9.55 4.39
C ALA A 118 68.73 -8.57 5.56
N PRO A 119 68.98 -9.04 6.79
CA PRO A 119 68.82 -8.26 8.02
C PRO A 119 70.14 -7.84 8.74
N VAL A 120 70.09 -6.65 9.37
CA VAL A 120 70.67 -6.22 10.68
C VAL A 120 72.20 -6.29 10.93
N LYS A 121 72.77 -5.17 11.43
CA LYS A 121 73.50 -5.06 12.72
C LYS A 121 73.65 -3.60 13.16
N ASN A 122 73.16 -3.33 14.37
CA ASN A 122 73.18 -2.05 15.11
C ASN A 122 74.35 -2.11 16.12
N GLU A 123 75.09 -1.01 16.38
CA GLU A 123 75.64 -0.79 17.73
C GLU A 123 76.21 0.60 18.08
N GLU A 124 76.49 1.54 17.18
CA GLU A 124 77.28 2.74 17.59
C GLU A 124 76.54 4.10 17.69
N LEU A 125 75.21 4.17 17.57
CA LEU A 125 74.52 5.47 17.48
C LEU A 125 73.75 5.92 18.73
N ASN A 126 73.92 5.32 19.91
CA ASN A 126 72.95 5.48 21.00
C ASN A 126 73.15 6.64 22.01
N ALA A 127 74.15 7.52 21.87
CA ALA A 127 74.37 8.60 22.87
C ALA A 127 74.00 10.02 22.41
N SER A 128 73.92 10.31 21.11
CA SER A 128 73.55 11.64 20.58
C SER A 128 72.07 11.78 20.23
N ILE A 129 71.30 10.70 20.39
CA ILE A 129 69.93 10.57 19.88
C ILE A 129 68.89 11.28 20.77
N ASN A 130 69.05 11.40 22.09
CA ASN A 130 67.88 11.71 22.94
C ASN A 130 67.34 13.16 22.84
N ASN A 131 68.16 14.17 22.61
CA ASN A 131 67.66 15.56 22.51
C ASN A 131 67.24 15.93 21.08
N ASN A 132 67.94 15.42 20.06
CA ASN A 132 67.59 15.62 18.65
C ASN A 132 66.49 14.68 18.16
N ALA A 133 66.35 13.47 18.72
CA ALA A 133 65.25 12.58 18.37
C ALA A 133 63.90 13.13 18.82
N SER A 134 63.80 13.88 19.93
CA SER A 134 62.53 14.47 20.34
C SER A 134 62.05 15.57 19.37
N SER A 135 62.96 16.40 18.84
CA SER A 135 62.67 17.46 17.87
C SER A 135 62.49 16.92 16.45
N ILE A 136 63.30 15.93 16.04
CA ILE A 136 63.15 15.22 14.76
C ILE A 136 61.88 14.37 14.75
N MET A 137 61.55 13.68 15.84
CA MET A 137 60.33 12.87 15.97
C MET A 137 59.08 13.75 16.08
N ASN A 138 59.16 14.96 16.66
CA ASN A 138 58.07 15.94 16.60
C ASN A 138 57.91 16.55 15.20
N ASN A 139 59.00 16.86 14.48
CA ASN A 139 58.94 17.32 13.09
C ASN A 139 58.45 16.22 12.15
N GLN A 140 58.87 14.97 12.34
CA GLN A 140 58.38 13.81 11.59
C GLN A 140 56.92 13.51 11.92
N LYS A 141 56.48 13.61 13.18
CA LYS A 141 55.06 13.53 13.56
C LYS A 141 54.26 14.67 12.93
N LYS A 142 54.77 15.89 12.92
CA LYS A 142 54.11 17.06 12.29
C LYS A 142 54.03 16.92 10.77
N LEU A 143 55.04 16.31 10.16
CA LEU A 143 55.12 16.03 8.72
C LEU A 143 54.27 14.82 8.32
N LEU A 144 54.14 13.82 9.20
CA LEU A 144 53.19 12.72 9.06
C LEU A 144 51.77 13.22 9.24
N VAL A 145 51.50 14.07 10.23
CA VAL A 145 50.19 14.69 10.44
C VAL A 145 49.83 15.61 9.28
N SER A 146 50.78 16.40 8.74
CA SER A 146 50.51 17.23 7.56
C SER A 146 50.34 16.41 6.28
N LYS A 147 51.13 15.33 6.09
CA LYS A 147 50.90 14.34 5.01
C LYS A 147 49.56 13.64 5.15
N TYR A 148 49.17 13.25 6.36
CA TYR A 148 47.87 12.60 6.64
C TYR A 148 46.73 13.58 6.45
N LYS A 149 46.90 14.85 6.87
CA LYS A 149 45.95 15.94 6.68
C LYS A 149 45.78 16.27 5.20
N LEU A 150 46.87 16.39 4.45
CA LEU A 150 46.88 16.50 2.99
C LEU A 150 46.27 15.26 2.32
N LEU A 151 46.47 14.04 2.85
CA LEU A 151 45.82 12.82 2.36
C LEU A 151 44.32 12.82 2.66
N THR A 152 43.88 13.30 3.82
CA THR A 152 42.45 13.39 4.17
C THR A 152 41.73 14.50 3.40
N GLU A 153 42.37 15.67 3.23
CA GLU A 153 41.86 16.78 2.44
C GLU A 153 41.89 16.44 0.94
N SER A 154 42.96 15.80 0.46
CA SER A 154 43.01 15.26 -0.90
C SER A 154 42.06 14.10 -1.08
N LEU A 155 41.74 13.27 -0.08
CA LEU A 155 40.66 12.28 -0.17
C LEU A 155 39.30 12.96 -0.30
N GLN A 156 39.03 14.06 0.41
CA GLN A 156 37.81 14.86 0.20
C GLN A 156 37.78 15.51 -1.18
N CYS A 157 38.88 16.10 -1.64
CA CYS A 157 39.01 16.72 -2.97
C CYS A 157 39.00 15.67 -4.09
N PHE A 158 39.57 14.49 -3.88
CA PHE A 158 39.53 13.34 -4.79
C PHE A 158 38.12 12.76 -4.79
N ASN A 159 37.41 12.73 -3.66
CA ASN A 159 36.01 12.33 -3.61
C ASN A 159 35.11 13.36 -4.31
N LEU A 160 35.39 14.67 -4.20
CA LEU A 160 34.71 15.74 -4.94
C LEU A 160 35.03 15.72 -6.44
N TYR A 161 36.29 15.60 -6.81
CA TYR A 161 36.76 15.53 -8.20
C TYR A 161 36.28 14.26 -8.87
N LEU A 162 36.38 13.11 -8.20
CA LEU A 162 35.86 11.83 -8.68
C LEU A 162 34.34 11.87 -8.73
N ARG A 163 33.64 12.50 -7.76
CA ARG A 163 32.20 12.78 -7.84
C ARG A 163 31.84 13.70 -9.01
N LEU A 164 32.61 14.76 -9.29
CA LEU A 164 32.38 15.69 -10.41
C LEU A 164 32.68 15.02 -11.76
N TYR A 165 33.80 14.30 -11.86
CA TYR A 165 34.23 13.54 -13.02
C TYR A 165 33.25 12.42 -13.33
N LEU A 166 32.90 11.59 -12.35
CA LEU A 166 31.83 10.59 -12.50
C LEU A 166 30.53 11.31 -12.86
N SER A 167 30.16 12.41 -12.20
CA SER A 167 28.92 13.12 -12.56
C SER A 167 28.92 13.57 -14.01
N ARG A 168 30.01 14.14 -14.54
CA ARG A 168 30.12 14.58 -15.94
C ARG A 168 30.13 13.40 -16.90
N HIS A 169 30.93 12.37 -16.61
CA HIS A 169 31.12 11.24 -17.49
C HIS A 169 29.87 10.35 -17.56
N PHE A 170 29.18 10.15 -16.42
CA PHE A 170 27.88 9.50 -16.37
C PHE A 170 26.78 10.37 -17.01
N LYS A 171 26.81 11.69 -16.81
CA LYS A 171 25.80 12.59 -17.40
C LYS A 171 25.85 12.58 -18.93
N ASN A 172 27.03 12.50 -19.54
CA ASN A 172 27.15 12.47 -21.01
C ASN A 172 26.77 11.12 -21.64
N SER A 173 27.05 10.00 -20.96
CA SER A 173 26.87 8.65 -21.55
C SER A 173 25.50 8.02 -21.28
N TYR A 174 24.78 8.51 -20.26
CA TYR A 174 23.65 7.78 -19.68
C TYR A 174 22.43 8.64 -19.31
N PHE A 175 22.40 9.91 -19.72
CA PHE A 175 21.41 10.91 -19.32
C PHE A 175 19.95 10.41 -19.38
N ASP A 176 19.51 9.98 -20.56
CA ASP A 176 18.11 9.58 -20.80
C ASP A 176 17.66 8.40 -19.94
N LYS A 177 18.59 7.46 -19.70
CA LYS A 177 18.31 6.24 -18.95
C LYS A 177 18.29 6.51 -17.43
N ILE A 178 19.09 7.47 -16.95
CA ILE A 178 19.08 7.93 -15.55
C ILE A 178 17.79 8.70 -15.29
N ASP A 179 17.36 9.55 -16.23
CA ASP A 179 16.09 10.25 -16.14
C ASP A 179 14.90 9.30 -16.09
N LEU A 180 14.94 8.23 -16.89
CA LEU A 180 13.93 7.18 -16.86
C LEU A 180 13.92 6.40 -15.53
N LEU A 181 15.10 6.12 -14.94
CA LEU A 181 15.19 5.53 -13.61
C LEU A 181 14.60 6.47 -12.55
N ARG A 182 15.04 7.75 -12.55
CA ARG A 182 14.58 8.80 -11.64
C ARG A 182 13.06 8.96 -11.72
N LYS A 183 12.49 8.97 -12.92
CA LYS A 183 11.04 8.98 -13.15
C LYS A 183 10.33 7.84 -12.41
N TYR A 184 10.78 6.60 -12.60
CA TYR A 184 10.14 5.44 -11.97
C TYR A 184 10.34 5.44 -10.46
N GLN A 185 11.52 5.83 -10.00
CA GLN A 185 11.85 5.98 -8.58
C GLN A 185 10.92 7.00 -7.91
N LEU A 186 10.78 8.19 -8.48
CA LEU A 186 9.93 9.26 -7.94
C LEU A 186 8.46 8.86 -7.92
N ASN A 187 7.93 8.25 -9.00
CA ASN A 187 6.55 7.76 -9.02
C ASN A 187 6.32 6.66 -7.98
N TYR A 188 7.31 5.78 -7.78
CA TYR A 188 7.25 4.72 -6.78
C TYR A 188 7.20 5.30 -5.37
N TYR A 189 8.11 6.22 -5.04
CA TYR A 189 8.12 6.87 -3.73
C TYR A 189 6.89 7.73 -3.51
N LEU A 190 6.42 8.51 -4.49
CA LEU A 190 5.18 9.29 -4.35
C LEU A 190 4.00 8.37 -4.00
N ASN A 191 3.88 7.23 -4.68
CA ASN A 191 2.82 6.27 -4.41
C ASN A 191 2.93 5.67 -2.99
N LYS A 192 4.16 5.37 -2.52
CA LYS A 192 4.42 4.88 -1.16
C LYS A 192 4.12 5.93 -0.09
N LEU A 193 4.66 7.14 -0.25
CA LEU A 193 4.57 8.25 0.69
C LEU A 193 3.12 8.67 0.96
N LYS A 194 2.22 8.54 -0.01
CA LYS A 194 0.78 8.82 0.16
C LYS A 194 0.12 8.02 1.30
N PHE A 195 0.70 6.90 1.69
CA PHE A 195 0.20 6.05 2.78
C PHE A 195 1.04 6.13 4.05
N GLU A 196 2.15 6.86 4.03
CA GLU A 196 3.03 7.01 5.20
C GLU A 196 2.45 8.05 6.17
N ARG A 197 2.35 7.66 7.45
CA ARG A 197 1.75 8.49 8.51
C ARG A 197 2.50 9.80 8.74
N ASN A 198 3.84 9.73 8.74
CA ASN A 198 4.68 10.83 9.22
C ASN A 198 4.88 11.94 8.18
N SER A 199 4.71 11.65 6.88
CA SER A 199 5.08 12.59 5.81
C SER A 199 3.87 13.24 5.15
N TYR A 200 3.18 12.53 4.25
CA TYR A 200 2.06 13.10 3.48
C TYR A 200 0.73 13.02 4.22
N LEU A 201 0.48 11.95 4.98
CA LEU A 201 -0.76 11.84 5.75
C LEU A 201 -0.83 12.88 6.88
N ALA A 202 0.30 13.25 7.48
CA ALA A 202 0.37 14.36 8.44
C ALA A 202 -0.07 15.70 7.81
N LYS A 203 0.25 15.95 6.53
CA LYS A 203 -0.25 17.14 5.82
C LYS A 203 -1.73 17.04 5.48
N LEU A 204 -2.23 15.83 5.23
CA LEU A 204 -3.65 15.62 5.00
C LEU A 204 -4.46 15.77 6.30
N SER A 205 -3.95 15.28 7.44
CA SER A 205 -4.63 15.42 8.73
C SER A 205 -4.73 16.88 9.14
N THR A 206 -3.71 17.71 8.91
CA THR A 206 -3.79 19.16 9.21
C THR A 206 -4.77 19.91 8.31
N LEU A 207 -4.98 19.45 7.06
CA LEU A 207 -6.01 20.02 6.19
C LEU A 207 -7.42 19.61 6.64
N LEU A 208 -7.60 18.34 6.99
CA LEU A 208 -8.90 17.83 7.42
C LEU A 208 -9.26 18.28 8.84
N SER A 209 -8.27 18.53 9.72
CA SER A 209 -8.53 19.01 11.08
C SER A 209 -9.15 20.40 11.07
N LYS A 210 -8.86 21.21 10.04
CA LYS A 210 -9.55 22.49 9.80
C LYS A 210 -11.01 22.35 9.36
N ILE A 211 -11.39 21.20 8.80
CA ILE A 211 -12.78 20.93 8.39
C ILE A 211 -13.60 20.43 9.58
N PHE A 212 -13.02 19.53 10.38
CA PHE A 212 -13.75 18.89 11.48
C PHE A 212 -13.45 19.46 12.88
N ASN A 213 -12.51 20.40 12.99
CA ASN A 213 -12.02 21.03 14.23
C ASN A 213 -11.49 20.07 15.30
N ASN A 214 -11.12 18.84 14.93
CA ASN A 214 -10.59 17.81 15.83
C ASN A 214 -9.33 17.17 15.25
N ASN A 215 -8.57 16.48 16.12
CA ASN A 215 -7.43 15.67 15.72
C ASN A 215 -7.87 14.46 14.89
N ILE A 216 -7.11 14.12 13.85
CA ILE A 216 -7.52 13.11 12.87
C ILE A 216 -6.53 11.95 12.85
N GLU A 217 -7.07 10.75 13.00
CA GLU A 217 -6.37 9.50 12.82
C GLU A 217 -6.90 8.76 11.61
N PHE A 218 -6.00 8.22 10.79
CA PHE A 218 -6.38 7.48 9.59
C PHE A 218 -6.33 5.97 9.81
N ASN A 219 -7.42 5.31 9.47
CA ASN A 219 -7.52 3.86 9.32
C ASN A 219 -7.69 3.53 7.82
N ILE A 220 -6.57 3.38 7.10
CA ILE A 220 -6.58 3.10 5.66
C ILE A 220 -6.55 1.59 5.44
N ILE A 221 -7.61 1.07 4.82
CA ILE A 221 -7.76 -0.34 4.50
C ILE A 221 -7.45 -0.56 3.02
N ASN A 222 -6.47 -1.40 2.71
CA ASN A 222 -6.12 -1.74 1.33
C ASN A 222 -6.92 -2.97 0.85
N LEU A 223 -7.75 -2.77 -0.16
CA LEU A 223 -8.56 -3.83 -0.77
C LEU A 223 -7.74 -4.64 -1.77
N LYS A 224 -7.88 -5.97 -1.72
CA LYS A 224 -7.26 -6.88 -2.69
C LYS A 224 -7.94 -6.84 -4.06
N SER A 225 -9.25 -6.60 -4.10
CA SER A 225 -10.02 -6.58 -5.34
C SER A 225 -10.98 -5.39 -5.40
N VAL A 226 -11.25 -4.93 -6.62
CA VAL A 226 -12.19 -3.83 -6.88
C VAL A 226 -13.62 -4.23 -6.50
N SER A 227 -13.93 -5.53 -6.58
CA SER A 227 -15.26 -6.08 -6.41
C SER A 227 -15.76 -6.09 -4.96
N PHE A 228 -14.94 -5.69 -3.99
CA PHE A 228 -15.31 -5.70 -2.56
C PHE A 228 -15.91 -4.37 -2.07
N ASN A 229 -15.82 -3.29 -2.85
CA ASN A 229 -16.40 -2.00 -2.44
C ASN A 229 -17.15 -1.34 -3.61
N PRO A 230 -18.44 -1.02 -3.44
CA PRO A 230 -19.26 -0.47 -4.52
C PRO A 230 -18.87 0.95 -4.91
N ASP A 231 -18.37 1.80 -4.00
CA ASP A 231 -17.96 3.18 -4.35
C ASP A 231 -16.85 3.16 -5.40
N ILE A 232 -15.81 2.37 -5.12
CA ILE A 232 -14.66 2.18 -6.02
C ILE A 232 -15.10 1.52 -7.32
N PHE A 233 -15.96 0.50 -7.23
CA PHE A 233 -16.43 -0.26 -8.40
C PHE A 233 -17.25 0.61 -9.36
N THR A 234 -18.16 1.44 -8.84
CA THR A 234 -18.96 2.38 -9.65
C THR A 234 -18.13 3.54 -10.19
N GLU A 235 -17.13 4.04 -9.45
CA GLU A 235 -16.19 5.05 -9.94
C GLU A 235 -15.37 4.53 -11.14
N ILE A 236 -14.86 3.31 -11.06
CA ILE A 236 -14.10 2.71 -12.18
C ILE A 236 -15.00 2.53 -13.40
N LEU A 237 -16.24 2.08 -13.20
CA LEU A 237 -17.20 1.96 -14.29
C LEU A 237 -17.51 3.33 -14.92
N SER A 238 -17.76 4.36 -14.10
CA SER A 238 -18.07 5.70 -14.58
C SER A 238 -16.91 6.31 -15.38
N LEU A 239 -15.65 6.09 -14.95
CA LEU A 239 -14.46 6.49 -15.70
C LEU A 239 -14.29 5.74 -17.01
N LYS A 240 -14.51 4.41 -17.02
CA LYS A 240 -14.48 3.61 -18.27
C LYS A 240 -15.53 4.10 -19.27
N LEU A 241 -16.72 4.44 -18.79
CA LEU A 241 -17.79 4.98 -19.62
C LEU A 241 -17.52 6.43 -20.05
N ARG A 242 -16.80 7.24 -19.27
CA ARG A 242 -16.50 8.64 -19.62
C ARG A 242 -15.56 8.80 -20.82
N LYS A 243 -14.80 7.75 -21.19
CA LYS A 243 -13.85 7.80 -22.31
C LYS A 243 -14.49 8.28 -23.63
N PRO A 244 -13.76 9.04 -24.47
CA PRO A 244 -14.31 9.68 -25.67
C PRO A 244 -14.78 8.70 -26.75
N LYS A 245 -14.12 7.53 -26.85
CA LYS A 245 -14.52 6.42 -27.73
C LYS A 245 -14.94 5.22 -26.87
N PRO A 246 -16.10 5.26 -26.21
CA PRO A 246 -16.50 4.19 -25.31
C PRO A 246 -16.92 2.96 -26.10
N ARG A 247 -16.44 1.78 -25.67
CA ARG A 247 -17.05 0.49 -26.06
C ARG A 247 -18.52 0.48 -25.64
N GLY A 248 -19.33 -0.40 -26.22
CA GLY A 248 -20.74 -0.54 -25.83
C GLY A 248 -20.91 -0.68 -24.32
N VAL A 249 -21.93 -0.01 -23.75
CA VAL A 249 -22.13 0.08 -22.29
C VAL A 249 -22.16 -1.31 -21.65
N ILE A 250 -22.89 -2.26 -22.26
CA ILE A 250 -22.99 -3.65 -21.79
C ILE A 250 -21.61 -4.34 -21.76
N ASN A 251 -20.78 -4.13 -22.79
CA ASN A 251 -19.45 -4.76 -22.87
C ASN A 251 -18.53 -4.24 -21.77
N VAL A 252 -18.63 -2.94 -21.45
CA VAL A 252 -17.88 -2.35 -20.34
C VAL A 252 -18.34 -2.93 -19.00
N ILE A 253 -19.65 -3.05 -18.77
CA ILE A 253 -20.22 -3.67 -17.57
C ILE A 253 -19.76 -5.13 -17.44
N ASN A 254 -19.90 -5.92 -18.50
CA ASN A 254 -19.47 -7.33 -18.52
C ASN A 254 -17.97 -7.47 -18.22
N SER A 255 -17.12 -6.59 -18.76
CA SER A 255 -15.68 -6.62 -18.48
C SER A 255 -15.36 -6.40 -16.99
N LEU A 256 -16.19 -5.64 -16.29
CA LEU A 256 -16.02 -5.36 -14.87
C LEU A 256 -16.59 -6.49 -14.01
N LEU A 257 -17.77 -7.02 -14.36
CA LEU A 257 -18.38 -8.17 -13.68
C LEU A 257 -17.55 -9.45 -13.77
N LYS A 258 -16.72 -9.60 -14.81
CA LYS A 258 -15.75 -10.70 -14.90
C LYS A 258 -14.72 -10.69 -13.75
N LEU A 259 -14.43 -9.53 -13.15
CA LEU A 259 -13.50 -9.41 -12.01
C LEU A 259 -14.12 -9.93 -10.70
N ALA A 260 -15.44 -10.05 -10.64
CA ALA A 260 -16.16 -10.52 -9.46
C ALA A 260 -16.20 -12.05 -9.48
N LYS A 261 -15.38 -12.69 -8.64
CA LYS A 261 -15.40 -14.14 -8.43
C LYS A 261 -16.34 -14.46 -7.27
N LEU A 262 -17.28 -15.35 -7.52
CA LEU A 262 -18.21 -15.86 -6.51
C LEU A 262 -17.72 -17.25 -6.05
N PRO A 263 -17.96 -17.64 -4.80
CA PRO A 263 -17.61 -18.97 -4.31
C PRO A 263 -18.45 -20.05 -5.02
N VAL A 264 -17.89 -21.26 -5.12
CA VAL A 264 -18.61 -22.45 -5.58
C VAL A 264 -19.46 -22.96 -4.40
N LEU A 265 -20.73 -23.26 -4.66
CA LEU A 265 -21.73 -23.49 -3.62
C LEU A 265 -22.75 -24.55 -4.06
N ASN A 266 -23.21 -25.35 -3.09
CA ASN A 266 -24.38 -26.20 -3.27
C ASN A 266 -25.67 -25.37 -3.07
N ARG A 267 -26.44 -25.20 -4.16
CA ARG A 267 -27.65 -24.37 -4.17
C ARG A 267 -28.77 -24.91 -3.29
N ILE A 268 -28.83 -26.23 -3.09
CA ILE A 268 -29.87 -26.87 -2.28
C ILE A 268 -29.61 -26.55 -0.81
N GLN A 269 -28.40 -26.83 -0.33
CA GLN A 269 -27.98 -26.54 1.04
C GLN A 269 -28.06 -25.04 1.37
N GLU A 270 -27.72 -24.17 0.41
CA GLU A 270 -27.80 -22.73 0.61
C GLU A 270 -29.24 -22.22 0.84
N LYS A 271 -30.22 -22.88 0.24
CA LYS A 271 -31.64 -22.51 0.33
C LYS A 271 -32.40 -23.30 1.38
N ALA A 272 -31.77 -24.29 2.01
CA ALA A 272 -32.40 -25.08 3.07
C ALA A 272 -32.68 -24.20 4.30
N SER A 273 -33.87 -24.36 4.85
CA SER A 273 -34.25 -23.76 6.12
C SER A 273 -33.60 -24.49 7.29
N ILE A 274 -33.27 -23.77 8.35
CA ILE A 274 -32.80 -24.37 9.60
C ILE A 274 -34.02 -24.71 10.46
N ILE A 275 -34.05 -25.92 10.99
CA ILE A 275 -35.03 -26.35 11.99
C ILE A 275 -34.57 -25.82 13.35
N LYS A 276 -35.48 -25.22 14.12
CA LYS A 276 -35.16 -24.73 15.47
C LYS A 276 -34.98 -25.91 16.41
N SER A 277 -33.78 -26.06 16.96
CA SER A 277 -33.43 -27.04 18.00
C SER A 277 -32.59 -26.37 19.09
N LEU A 278 -32.65 -26.88 20.32
CA LEU A 278 -31.78 -26.43 21.41
C LEU A 278 -30.34 -26.91 21.14
N ASP A 279 -29.38 -25.99 21.27
CA ASP A 279 -27.96 -26.27 21.11
C ASP A 279 -27.28 -26.37 22.48
N PHE A 280 -26.98 -27.60 22.92
CA PHE A 280 -26.35 -27.87 24.21
C PHE A 280 -24.88 -27.44 24.30
N THR A 281 -24.29 -26.92 23.21
CA THR A 281 -22.90 -26.42 23.22
C THR A 281 -22.79 -24.95 23.63
N LEU A 282 -23.89 -24.20 23.59
CA LEU A 282 -23.90 -22.79 23.98
C LEU A 282 -23.77 -22.66 25.51
N TRP A 283 -22.95 -21.72 25.97
CA TRP A 283 -22.70 -21.48 27.39
C TRP A 283 -23.99 -21.25 28.21
N GLU A 284 -24.97 -20.57 27.61
CA GLU A 284 -26.30 -20.31 28.21
C GLU A 284 -27.10 -21.59 28.48
N ASN A 285 -26.90 -22.64 27.67
CA ASN A 285 -27.58 -23.91 27.83
C ASN A 285 -26.74 -24.90 28.65
N VAL A 286 -25.41 -24.78 28.61
CA VAL A 286 -24.49 -25.59 29.44
C VAL A 286 -24.63 -25.21 30.91
N PHE A 287 -24.70 -23.91 31.21
CA PHE A 287 -24.82 -23.40 32.58
C PHE A 287 -26.17 -22.74 32.76
N SER A 288 -27.07 -23.42 33.47
CA SER A 288 -28.38 -22.88 33.85
C SER A 288 -28.26 -21.66 34.76
N ASN A 289 -27.20 -21.59 35.58
CA ASN A 289 -26.90 -20.47 36.46
C ASN A 289 -25.44 -20.05 36.31
N PHE A 290 -25.22 -18.77 35.95
CA PHE A 290 -23.90 -18.17 35.77
C PHE A 290 -23.20 -17.79 37.08
N SER A 291 -23.82 -18.00 38.24
CA SER A 291 -23.17 -17.73 39.51
C SER A 291 -21.94 -18.63 39.68
N LEU A 292 -20.78 -18.03 39.94
CA LEU A 292 -19.55 -18.80 40.11
C LEU A 292 -19.68 -19.83 41.25
N VAL A 293 -20.45 -19.50 42.29
CA VAL A 293 -20.75 -20.40 43.40
C VAL A 293 -21.52 -21.65 42.94
N SER A 294 -22.55 -21.50 42.10
CA SER A 294 -23.29 -22.66 41.57
C SER A 294 -22.41 -23.50 40.65
N ILE A 295 -21.65 -22.85 39.77
CA ILE A 295 -20.74 -23.54 38.84
C ILE A 295 -19.65 -24.31 39.60
N MET A 296 -19.03 -23.68 40.61
CA MET A 296 -18.03 -24.32 41.44
C MET A 296 -18.63 -25.46 42.27
N LYS A 297 -19.83 -25.28 42.84
CA LYS A 297 -20.52 -26.34 43.60
C LYS A 297 -20.82 -27.55 42.71
N GLU A 298 -21.33 -27.33 41.50
CA GLU A 298 -21.57 -28.40 40.52
C GLU A 298 -20.27 -29.08 40.06
N ASN A 299 -19.21 -28.30 39.82
CA ASN A 299 -17.91 -28.83 39.42
C ASN A 299 -17.22 -29.59 40.57
N MET A 300 -17.38 -29.15 41.82
CA MET A 300 -16.89 -29.87 43.00
C MET A 300 -17.62 -31.20 43.19
N VAL A 301 -18.93 -31.24 42.96
CA VAL A 301 -19.73 -32.48 42.98
C VAL A 301 -19.35 -33.43 41.83
N LYS A 302 -18.93 -32.90 40.67
CA LYS A 302 -18.40 -33.71 39.55
C LYS A 302 -16.97 -34.21 39.82
N ALA A 303 -16.12 -33.36 40.39
CA ALA A 303 -14.74 -33.69 40.76
C ALA A 303 -14.66 -34.70 41.92
N SER A 304 -15.60 -34.66 42.87
CA SER A 304 -15.68 -35.66 43.94
C SER A 304 -16.09 -37.05 43.44
N LYS A 305 -16.72 -37.15 42.25
CA LYS A 305 -17.11 -38.41 41.61
C LYS A 305 -16.04 -38.96 40.66
N GLN A 306 -15.10 -38.14 40.21
CA GLN A 306 -14.00 -38.53 39.35
C GLN A 306 -12.70 -38.06 39.99
N GLY A 307 -12.07 -38.92 40.79
CA GLY A 307 -10.76 -38.68 41.38
C GLY A 307 -9.73 -38.33 40.32
N SER A 308 -9.53 -37.05 40.07
CA SER A 308 -8.47 -36.55 39.19
C SER A 308 -8.00 -35.18 39.66
N ASN A 309 -6.70 -35.11 39.93
CA ASN A 309 -5.99 -33.92 40.36
C ASN A 309 -6.07 -32.86 39.25
N SER A 310 -6.60 -31.69 39.62
CA SER A 310 -6.60 -30.49 38.78
C SER A 310 -5.15 -30.01 38.62
N LYS A 311 -4.48 -30.46 37.56
CA LYS A 311 -3.23 -29.82 37.13
C LYS A 311 -3.56 -28.37 36.77
N ALA A 312 -2.76 -27.49 37.35
CA ALA A 312 -2.79 -26.05 37.25
C ALA A 312 -3.04 -25.55 35.82
N LEU A 313 -3.68 -24.38 35.75
CA LEU A 313 -3.88 -23.51 34.61
C LEU A 313 -2.55 -23.25 33.88
N ALA A 314 -2.05 -24.23 33.15
CA ALA A 314 -0.93 -24.11 32.27
C ALA A 314 -1.34 -23.10 31.19
N ALA A 315 -0.54 -22.04 31.04
CA ALA A 315 -0.70 -21.05 29.99
C ALA A 315 -0.91 -21.79 28.66
N LEU A 316 -2.15 -21.77 28.16
CA LEU A 316 -2.51 -22.37 26.89
C LEU A 316 -1.51 -21.85 25.85
N PRO A 317 -0.78 -22.73 25.14
CA PRO A 317 0.03 -22.28 24.03
C PRO A 317 -0.92 -21.57 23.06
N SER A 318 -0.77 -20.25 22.95
CA SER A 318 -1.66 -19.41 22.18
C SER A 318 -1.36 -19.63 20.70
N ASP A 319 -1.89 -20.71 20.13
CA ASP A 319 -1.86 -20.94 18.70
C ASP A 319 -2.62 -19.80 18.02
N GLU A 320 -1.90 -18.76 17.58
CA GLU A 320 -2.47 -17.57 16.92
C GLU A 320 -3.41 -17.95 15.76
N ASN A 321 -3.13 -19.08 15.10
CA ASN A 321 -3.95 -19.65 14.04
C ASN A 321 -5.36 -20.01 14.51
N ASN A 322 -5.50 -20.62 15.70
CA ASN A 322 -6.80 -21.00 16.26
C ASN A 322 -7.63 -19.77 16.61
N ILE A 323 -7.01 -18.75 17.21
CA ILE A 323 -7.65 -17.48 17.53
C ILE A 323 -8.13 -16.80 16.25
N SER A 324 -7.28 -16.74 15.21
CA SER A 324 -7.66 -16.14 13.93
C SER A 324 -8.84 -16.84 13.28
N ASN A 325 -8.89 -18.17 13.34
CA ASN A 325 -10.00 -18.96 12.80
C ASN A 325 -11.30 -18.71 13.55
N ILE A 326 -11.25 -18.64 14.90
CA ILE A 326 -12.41 -18.29 15.73
C ILE A 326 -12.94 -16.90 15.36
N ILE A 327 -12.05 -15.90 15.26
CA ILE A 327 -12.42 -14.52 14.90
C ILE A 327 -13.01 -14.47 13.48
N PHE A 328 -12.37 -15.10 12.49
CA PHE A 328 -12.89 -15.06 11.14
C PHE A 328 -14.21 -15.83 11.03
N ASN A 329 -14.40 -16.93 11.74
CA ASN A 329 -15.64 -17.70 11.71
C ASN A 329 -16.82 -16.96 12.35
N SER A 330 -16.59 -16.09 13.33
CA SER A 330 -17.64 -15.27 13.93
C SER A 330 -18.11 -14.10 13.05
N ILE A 331 -17.30 -13.67 12.07
CA ILE A 331 -17.64 -12.57 11.16
C ILE A 331 -18.51 -13.05 9.99
N LYS A 332 -19.69 -12.44 9.84
CA LYS A 332 -20.61 -12.65 8.71
C LYS A 332 -20.26 -11.80 7.49
N TYR A 333 -20.83 -12.16 6.33
CA TYR A 333 -20.75 -11.38 5.07
C TYR A 333 -19.33 -11.23 4.49
N LYS A 334 -18.45 -12.21 4.74
CA LYS A 334 -17.04 -12.20 4.29
C LYS A 334 -16.92 -12.42 2.78
N ASN A 335 -17.72 -13.34 2.26
CA ASN A 335 -17.61 -13.79 0.87
C ASN A 335 -18.50 -12.93 -0.03
N LEU A 336 -18.11 -12.77 -1.29
CA LEU A 336 -18.94 -12.04 -2.25
C LEU A 336 -20.18 -12.89 -2.62
N GLY A 337 -21.38 -12.38 -2.34
CA GLY A 337 -22.65 -13.05 -2.66
C GLY A 337 -23.23 -12.65 -4.03
N GLY A 338 -23.01 -11.40 -4.43
CA GLY A 338 -23.56 -10.88 -5.68
C GLY A 338 -23.24 -9.41 -5.93
N ILE A 339 -23.35 -9.02 -7.19
CA ILE A 339 -23.13 -7.65 -7.66
C ILE A 339 -24.21 -7.29 -8.68
N ARG A 340 -24.81 -6.11 -8.55
CA ARG A 340 -25.71 -5.50 -9.54
C ARG A 340 -25.16 -4.15 -9.96
N LEU A 341 -25.17 -3.89 -11.26
CA LEU A 341 -24.75 -2.62 -11.86
C LEU A 341 -25.84 -2.08 -12.75
N GLU A 342 -26.12 -0.80 -12.59
CA GLU A 342 -27.06 -0.05 -13.42
C GLU A 342 -26.41 1.22 -13.93
N VAL A 343 -26.71 1.56 -15.17
CA VAL A 343 -26.22 2.76 -15.82
C VAL A 343 -27.39 3.45 -16.51
N LYS A 344 -27.60 4.74 -16.20
CA LYS A 344 -28.67 5.55 -16.79
C LYS A 344 -28.15 6.94 -17.19
N GLY A 345 -28.52 7.42 -18.38
CA GLY A 345 -28.26 8.80 -18.81
C GLY A 345 -27.91 8.96 -20.29
N ARG A 346 -27.32 10.11 -20.66
CA ARG A 346 -26.93 10.42 -22.04
C ARG A 346 -25.61 9.71 -22.40
N LEU A 347 -25.74 8.50 -22.95
CA LEU A 347 -24.63 7.61 -23.29
C LEU A 347 -24.53 7.28 -24.79
N THR A 348 -25.30 7.99 -25.62
CA THR A 348 -25.21 7.88 -27.08
C THR A 348 -23.84 8.37 -27.57
N LYS A 349 -23.42 7.87 -28.74
CA LYS A 349 -22.11 8.18 -29.32
C LYS A 349 -22.11 9.50 -30.10
N ARG A 350 -23.19 9.76 -30.85
CA ARG A 350 -23.34 10.93 -31.71
C ARG A 350 -23.69 12.16 -30.89
N ASN A 351 -23.24 13.34 -31.33
CA ASN A 351 -23.57 14.61 -30.68
C ASN A 351 -24.92 15.13 -31.14
N ARG A 352 -25.98 14.40 -30.79
CA ARG A 352 -27.36 14.71 -31.13
C ARG A 352 -28.21 14.75 -29.86
N ALA A 353 -29.33 15.46 -29.92
CA ALA A 353 -30.38 15.38 -28.92
C ALA A 353 -31.12 14.03 -29.02
N ASP A 354 -30.50 12.97 -28.50
CA ASP A 354 -31.10 11.64 -28.39
C ASP A 354 -31.64 11.40 -26.97
N ARG A 355 -32.60 10.47 -26.86
CA ARG A 355 -33.17 10.01 -25.58
C ARG A 355 -32.13 9.32 -24.69
N SER A 356 -32.39 9.29 -23.38
CA SER A 356 -31.51 8.66 -22.40
C SER A 356 -31.42 7.14 -22.58
N VAL A 357 -30.27 6.56 -22.25
CA VAL A 357 -30.03 5.11 -22.31
C VAL A 357 -30.03 4.54 -20.90
N TYR A 358 -30.73 3.43 -20.70
CA TYR A 358 -30.70 2.62 -19.49
C TYR A 358 -30.19 1.21 -19.80
N LYS A 359 -29.21 0.72 -19.04
CA LYS A 359 -28.67 -0.64 -19.14
C LYS A 359 -28.29 -1.15 -17.74
N PHE A 360 -28.54 -2.43 -17.48
CA PHE A 360 -28.14 -3.08 -16.23
C PHE A 360 -27.61 -4.49 -16.49
N LYS A 361 -26.79 -4.99 -15.56
CA LYS A 361 -26.40 -6.40 -15.45
C LYS A 361 -26.17 -6.75 -13.99
N TRP A 362 -26.35 -8.02 -13.64
CA TRP A 362 -26.01 -8.53 -12.33
C TRP A 362 -25.27 -9.87 -12.44
N LYS A 363 -24.63 -10.28 -11.34
CA LYS A 363 -23.99 -11.57 -11.17
C LYS A 363 -24.18 -11.99 -9.71
N GLY A 364 -24.70 -13.18 -9.43
CA GLY A 364 -25.05 -13.62 -8.07
C GLY A 364 -26.33 -12.98 -7.54
N GLY A 365 -26.53 -13.01 -6.22
CA GLY A 365 -27.75 -12.54 -5.55
C GLY A 365 -27.50 -11.51 -4.45
N LEU A 366 -28.45 -10.60 -4.24
CA LEU A 366 -28.41 -9.56 -3.19
C LEU A 366 -29.30 -9.90 -1.97
N LYS A 367 -29.82 -11.12 -1.89
CA LYS A 367 -30.63 -11.56 -0.74
C LYS A 367 -29.73 -11.82 0.46
N ASN A 368 -30.26 -11.65 1.67
CA ASN A 368 -29.60 -12.11 2.88
C ASN A 368 -30.00 -13.57 3.10
N ILE A 369 -29.07 -14.50 2.96
CA ILE A 369 -29.34 -15.94 3.00
C ILE A 369 -29.80 -16.37 4.40
N ASP A 370 -29.19 -15.80 5.44
CA ASP A 370 -29.50 -16.12 6.83
C ASP A 370 -30.97 -15.84 7.17
N SER A 371 -31.51 -14.69 6.78
CA SER A 371 -32.91 -14.38 7.03
C SER A 371 -33.87 -14.97 6.00
N SER A 372 -33.49 -14.96 4.71
CA SER A 372 -34.44 -15.26 3.63
C SER A 372 -34.67 -16.76 3.43
N PHE A 373 -33.67 -17.58 3.75
CA PHE A 373 -33.74 -19.03 3.56
C PHE A 373 -33.67 -19.78 4.89
N LYS A 374 -32.71 -19.41 5.75
CA LYS A 374 -32.54 -20.06 7.06
C LYS A 374 -33.51 -19.55 8.14
N SER A 375 -34.29 -18.52 7.85
CA SER A 375 -35.25 -17.90 8.78
C SER A 375 -34.64 -17.40 10.09
N LEU A 376 -33.35 -17.04 10.06
CA LEU A 376 -32.67 -16.42 11.20
C LEU A 376 -33.05 -14.94 11.30
N SER A 377 -33.19 -14.44 12.51
CA SER A 377 -33.38 -13.01 12.74
C SER A 377 -32.14 -12.22 12.28
N THR A 378 -32.36 -11.05 11.70
CA THR A 378 -31.28 -10.18 11.22
C THR A 378 -31.59 -8.73 11.51
N VAL A 379 -30.60 -7.99 11.97
CA VAL A 379 -30.73 -6.55 12.26
C VAL A 379 -30.61 -5.75 10.97
N THR A 380 -31.58 -4.88 10.69
CA THR A 380 -31.54 -3.96 9.56
C THR A 380 -30.80 -2.69 9.92
N TYR A 381 -30.07 -2.11 8.97
CA TYR A 381 -29.42 -0.81 9.14
C TYR A 381 -30.41 0.31 8.81
N ARG A 382 -30.48 1.34 9.66
CA ARG A 382 -31.39 2.49 9.50
C ARG A 382 -32.87 2.09 9.30
N GLY A 383 -33.28 0.94 9.85
CA GLY A 383 -34.65 0.40 9.77
C GLY A 383 -34.94 -0.44 8.52
N TYR A 384 -34.37 -0.11 7.34
CA TYR A 384 -34.75 -0.75 6.07
C TYR A 384 -33.59 -1.32 5.24
N TYR A 385 -32.33 -0.92 5.51
CA TYR A 385 -31.20 -1.44 4.75
C TYR A 385 -30.83 -2.85 5.21
N LYS A 386 -30.59 -3.74 4.25
CA LYS A 386 -30.08 -5.08 4.54
C LYS A 386 -28.62 -4.98 5.00
N PRO A 387 -28.23 -5.67 6.08
CA PRO A 387 -26.88 -5.55 6.62
C PRO A 387 -25.81 -6.11 5.69
N ASN A 388 -26.19 -7.03 4.80
CA ASN A 388 -25.27 -7.68 3.87
C ASN A 388 -25.09 -6.94 2.54
N VAL A 389 -25.85 -5.86 2.26
CA VAL A 389 -25.80 -5.15 0.98
C VAL A 389 -25.26 -3.74 1.16
N ILE A 390 -24.25 -3.39 0.36
CA ILE A 390 -23.72 -2.03 0.27
C ILE A 390 -24.05 -1.48 -1.12
N SER A 391 -24.47 -0.22 -1.18
CA SER A 391 -24.81 0.45 -2.44
C SER A 391 -24.07 1.76 -2.62
N SER A 392 -23.82 2.13 -3.88
CA SER A 392 -23.18 3.39 -4.22
C SER A 392 -23.73 3.97 -5.53
N LEU A 393 -23.54 5.29 -5.68
CA LEU A 393 -23.92 6.06 -6.85
C LEU A 393 -22.71 6.90 -7.28
N SER A 394 -22.27 6.74 -8.53
CA SER A 394 -21.26 7.57 -9.16
C SER A 394 -21.86 8.35 -10.31
N GLN A 395 -21.73 9.67 -10.29
CA GLN A 395 -22.24 10.57 -11.32
C GLN A 395 -21.07 11.08 -12.19
N SER A 396 -21.32 11.21 -13.49
CA SER A 396 -20.30 11.66 -14.45
C SER A 396 -20.97 12.31 -15.67
N LYS A 397 -20.15 12.90 -16.54
CA LYS A 397 -20.62 13.53 -17.78
C LYS A 397 -19.76 13.18 -18.97
N ARG A 398 -20.42 12.99 -20.11
CA ARG A 398 -19.83 12.95 -21.46
C ARG A 398 -20.09 14.28 -22.16
N ARG A 399 -19.52 14.44 -23.36
CA ARG A 399 -19.83 15.59 -24.25
C ARG A 399 -21.33 15.74 -24.52
N VAL A 400 -22.04 14.62 -24.65
CA VAL A 400 -23.49 14.61 -24.92
C VAL A 400 -24.36 14.89 -23.70
N GLY A 401 -23.83 14.81 -22.46
CA GLY A 401 -24.61 15.05 -21.25
C GLY A 401 -24.21 14.18 -20.06
N SER A 402 -25.02 14.25 -18.99
CA SER A 402 -24.78 13.54 -17.74
C SER A 402 -25.28 12.10 -17.77
N PHE A 403 -24.65 11.27 -16.94
CA PHE A 403 -25.08 9.90 -16.67
C PHE A 403 -24.67 9.51 -15.25
N ALA A 404 -25.36 8.51 -14.72
CA ALA A 404 -25.07 7.94 -13.42
C ALA A 404 -24.90 6.43 -13.49
N VAL A 405 -24.09 5.92 -12.57
CA VAL A 405 -23.84 4.51 -12.35
C VAL A 405 -24.25 4.18 -10.93
N LYS A 406 -25.18 3.23 -10.77
CA LYS A 406 -25.54 2.64 -9.48
C LYS A 406 -24.93 1.25 -9.36
N GLY A 407 -24.44 0.92 -8.18
CA GLY A 407 -23.88 -0.39 -7.90
C GLY A 407 -24.36 -0.91 -6.56
N TRP A 408 -24.63 -2.21 -6.49
CA TRP A 408 -24.88 -2.94 -5.26
C TRP A 408 -23.94 -4.12 -5.18
N ILE A 409 -23.41 -4.37 -3.99
CA ILE A 409 -22.55 -5.51 -3.70
C ILE A 409 -23.09 -6.14 -2.43
N SER A 410 -23.28 -7.46 -2.45
CA SER A 410 -23.69 -8.23 -1.29
C SER A 410 -22.57 -9.12 -0.77
N GLY A 411 -22.52 -9.23 0.56
CA GLY A 411 -21.78 -10.27 1.26
C GLY A 411 -22.67 -11.49 1.51
N LYS A 412 -22.02 -12.65 1.53
CA LYS A 412 -22.55 -13.95 1.91
C LYS A 412 -21.94 -14.37 3.23
#